data_AF-A0A954HJI7-F1
#
_entry.id   AF-A0A954HJI7-F1
#
_cell.length_a   1.000
_cell.length_b   1.000
_cell.length_c   1.000
_cell.angle_alpha   90.00
_cell.angle_beta   90.00
_cell.angle_gamma   90.00
#
_symmetry.space_group_name_H-M   'P 1'
#
loop_
_entity.id
_entity.type
_entity.pdbx_description
1 polymer ?
#
loop_
_entity_poly.entity_id
_entity_poly.type
_entity_poly.pdbx_seq_one_letter_code
_entity_poly.pdbx_strand_id
1 'polypeptide(L)'
;KYEPGNTDANQLASAISPEHPLRNIPLLLLVDDAQFTARTLANFLWVTFTRSNPATDIHGVDASIQDKHWGCQGPLIIDARIKLHHAPPLVEDPDVTRRVDALGAKGKSLFGLV
;
A
#
# COMPACT_ATOMS: atom_id res chain seq x y z
N LYS A 1 9.93 -19.98 6.39
CA LYS A 1 10.72 -19.33 7.47
C LYS A 1 10.29 -17.87 7.46
N TYR A 2 9.46 -17.50 8.44
CA TYR A 2 8.80 -16.20 8.59
C TYR A 2 9.83 -15.13 8.93
N GLU A 3 9.85 -13.99 8.22
CA GLU A 3 10.69 -12.85 8.60
C GLU A 3 9.89 -11.85 9.46
N PRO A 4 10.46 -11.33 10.55
CA PRO A 4 9.79 -10.42 11.47
C PRO A 4 9.72 -9.01 10.86
N GLY A 5 8.71 -8.75 10.04
CA GLY A 5 8.47 -7.46 9.38
C GLY A 5 7.40 -6.57 10.01
N ASN A 6 6.59 -7.10 10.93
CA ASN A 6 5.39 -6.41 11.42
C ASN A 6 5.61 -5.67 12.75
N THR A 7 6.86 -5.57 13.21
CA THR A 7 7.21 -4.81 14.42
C THR A 7 6.83 -3.34 14.25
N ASP A 8 7.07 -2.78 13.06
CA ASP A 8 6.85 -1.35 12.79
C ASP A 8 5.37 -0.96 12.88
N ALA A 9 4.47 -1.79 12.34
CA ALA A 9 3.02 -1.53 12.40
C ALA A 9 2.51 -1.59 13.85
N ASN A 10 2.98 -2.55 14.64
CA ASN A 10 2.66 -2.64 16.06
C ASN A 10 3.32 -1.52 16.89
N GLN A 11 4.51 -1.07 16.52
CA GLN A 11 5.17 0.09 17.13
C GLN A 11 4.41 1.38 16.83
N LEU A 12 3.97 1.59 15.58
CA LEU A 12 3.09 2.70 15.24
C LEU A 12 1.80 2.64 16.04
N ALA A 13 1.16 1.47 16.12
CA ALA A 13 -0.06 1.29 16.90
C ALA A 13 0.15 1.70 18.38
N SER A 14 1.28 1.29 18.96
CA SER A 14 1.65 1.60 20.35
C SER A 14 2.02 3.07 20.57
N ALA A 15 2.50 3.77 19.54
CA ALA A 15 2.85 5.18 19.62
C ALA A 15 1.63 6.12 19.56
N ILE A 16 0.47 5.63 19.09
CA ILE A 16 -0.77 6.40 19.01
C ILE A 16 -1.45 6.40 20.38
N SER A 17 -1.14 7.39 21.21
CA SER A 17 -1.77 7.59 22.52
C SER A 17 -3.28 7.90 22.42
N PRO A 18 -4.07 7.77 23.51
CA PRO A 18 -5.51 8.06 23.51
C PRO A 18 -5.90 9.46 23.00
N GLU A 19 -5.08 10.47 23.27
CA GLU A 19 -5.33 11.85 22.82
C GLU A 19 -4.75 12.16 21.42
N HIS A 20 -4.15 11.18 20.76
CA HIS A 20 -3.45 11.42 19.50
C HIS A 20 -4.44 11.73 18.36
N PRO A 21 -4.23 12.79 17.56
CA PRO A 21 -5.20 13.24 16.55
C PRO A 21 -5.52 12.18 15.48
N LEU A 22 -4.60 11.25 15.23
CA LEU A 22 -4.81 10.14 14.29
C LEU A 22 -5.96 9.21 14.70
N ARG A 23 -6.39 9.19 15.97
CA ARG A 23 -7.54 8.40 16.41
C ARG A 23 -8.86 8.83 15.79
N ASN A 24 -8.92 10.03 15.20
CA ASN A 24 -10.08 10.52 14.45
C ASN A 24 -10.16 9.97 13.02
N ILE A 25 -9.22 9.14 12.59
CA ILE A 25 -9.18 8.54 11.26
C ILE A 25 -9.42 7.03 11.40
N PRO A 26 -10.37 6.43 10.67
CA PRO A 26 -10.71 5.02 10.87
C PRO A 26 -9.65 4.05 10.34
N LEU A 27 -8.82 4.47 9.38
CA LEU A 27 -7.89 3.64 8.65
C LEU A 27 -6.56 4.37 8.41
N LEU A 28 -5.46 3.70 8.71
CA LEU A 28 -4.10 4.08 8.39
C LEU A 28 -3.49 3.03 7.46
N LEU A 29 -2.74 3.47 6.45
CA LEU A 29 -1.99 2.59 5.57
C LEU A 29 -0.50 2.80 5.78
N LEU A 30 0.23 1.71 5.99
CA LEU A 30 1.70 1.69 5.87
C LEU A 30 2.04 1.31 4.42
N VAL A 31 2.72 2.20 3.73
CA VAL A 31 3.08 2.05 2.31
C VAL A 31 4.47 2.61 2.06
N ASP A 32 5.12 2.15 0.98
CA ASP A 32 6.45 2.60 0.59
C ASP A 32 6.44 4.06 0.08
N ASP A 33 5.36 4.48 -0.60
CA ASP A 33 5.17 5.83 -1.12
C ASP A 33 3.74 6.32 -0.88
N ALA A 34 3.58 7.15 0.14
CA ALA A 34 2.29 7.72 0.53
C ALA A 34 1.74 8.72 -0.51
N GLN A 35 2.62 9.49 -1.17
CA GLN A 35 2.18 10.46 -2.18
C GLN A 35 1.62 9.76 -3.42
N PHE A 36 2.30 8.70 -3.89
CA PHE A 36 1.79 7.87 -4.98
C PHE A 36 0.46 7.22 -4.61
N THR A 37 0.39 6.61 -3.43
CA THR A 37 -0.79 5.86 -2.98
C THR A 37 -2.02 6.77 -2.84
N ALA A 38 -1.85 7.97 -2.26
CA ALA A 38 -2.96 8.90 -2.04
C ALA A 38 -3.40 9.68 -3.30
N ARG A 39 -2.61 9.66 -4.38
CA ARG A 39 -2.86 10.49 -5.57
C ARG A 39 -4.16 10.16 -6.29
N THR A 40 -4.55 8.88 -6.34
CA THR A 40 -5.78 8.44 -7.00
C THR A 40 -6.42 7.28 -6.25
N LEU A 41 -7.74 7.12 -6.41
CA LEU A 41 -8.45 5.96 -5.87
C LEU A 41 -7.87 4.64 -6.43
N ALA A 42 -7.52 4.61 -7.72
CA ALA A 42 -6.95 3.43 -8.35
C ALA A 42 -5.61 3.02 -7.70
N ASN A 43 -4.74 4.00 -7.39
CA ASN A 43 -3.48 3.76 -6.70
C ASN A 43 -3.70 3.23 -5.29
N PHE A 44 -4.63 3.85 -4.53
CA PHE A 44 -5.01 3.39 -3.20
C PHE A 44 -5.46 1.92 -3.24
N LEU A 45 -6.38 1.57 -4.14
CA LEU A 45 -6.90 0.20 -4.25
C LEU A 45 -5.80 -0.78 -4.65
N TRP A 46 -5.02 -0.45 -5.67
CA TRP A 46 -3.96 -1.31 -6.18
C TRP A 46 -2.89 -1.55 -5.12
N VAL A 47 -2.32 -0.51 -4.51
CA VAL A 47 -1.26 -0.65 -3.51
C VAL A 47 -1.77 -1.44 -2.30
N THR A 48 -2.92 -1.04 -1.73
CA THR A 48 -3.44 -1.63 -0.50
C THR A 48 -3.71 -3.12 -0.67
N PHE A 49 -4.53 -3.48 -1.67
CA PHE A 49 -5.09 -4.83 -1.75
C PHE A 49 -4.24 -5.83 -2.54
N THR A 50 -3.23 -5.38 -3.31
CA THR A 50 -2.29 -6.30 -3.97
C THR A 50 -1.03 -6.58 -3.17
N ARG A 51 -0.79 -5.82 -2.09
CA ARG A 51 0.42 -5.95 -1.26
C ARG A 51 0.15 -6.33 0.20
N SER A 52 -1.10 -6.37 0.64
CA SER A 52 -1.46 -6.81 1.99
C SER A 52 -1.97 -8.26 2.01
N ASN A 53 -1.54 -9.04 3.00
CA ASN A 53 -2.17 -10.29 3.37
C ASN A 53 -3.11 -10.07 4.58
N PRO A 54 -4.44 -10.25 4.44
CA PRO A 54 -5.39 -10.03 5.54
C PRO A 54 -5.11 -10.81 6.83
N ALA A 55 -4.40 -11.94 6.75
CA ALA A 55 -4.08 -12.74 7.92
C ALA A 55 -2.90 -12.20 8.74
N THR A 56 -1.99 -11.46 8.12
CA THR A 56 -0.72 -11.06 8.76
C THR A 56 -0.54 -9.56 8.82
N ASP A 57 -1.12 -8.80 7.90
CA ASP A 57 -0.80 -7.39 7.68
C ASP A 57 -1.87 -6.44 8.23
N ILE A 58 -2.78 -6.98 9.05
CA ILE A 58 -3.86 -6.24 9.70
C ILE A 58 -3.50 -6.02 11.16
N HIS A 59 -3.42 -4.74 11.53
CA HIS A 59 -3.05 -4.26 12.85
C HIS A 59 -4.09 -3.24 13.33
N GLY A 60 -4.07 -2.89 14.60
CA GLY A 60 -4.97 -1.86 15.11
C GLY A 60 -4.49 -1.25 16.40
N VAL A 61 -4.80 0.02 16.59
CA VAL A 61 -4.54 0.72 17.86
C VAL A 61 -5.48 0.15 18.93
N ASP A 62 -4.90 -0.28 20.05
CA ASP A 62 -5.60 -1.02 21.11
C ASP A 62 -6.35 -2.25 20.57
N ALA A 63 -5.67 -3.02 19.73
CA ALA A 63 -6.20 -4.27 19.22
C ALA A 63 -6.44 -5.30 20.34
N SER A 64 -7.56 -6.00 20.28
CA SER A 64 -7.94 -7.05 21.23
C SER A 64 -8.81 -8.11 20.57
N ILE A 65 -8.97 -9.25 21.25
CA ILE A 65 -9.89 -10.31 20.85
C ILE A 65 -10.98 -10.41 21.92
N GLN A 66 -12.23 -10.20 21.53
CA GLN A 66 -13.41 -10.38 22.37
C GLN A 66 -14.30 -11.46 21.74
N ASP A 67 -14.64 -12.51 22.49
CA ASP A 67 -15.50 -13.60 22.01
C ASP A 67 -15.06 -14.19 20.66
N LYS A 68 -13.75 -14.39 20.48
CA LYS A 68 -13.09 -14.84 19.22
C LYS A 68 -13.17 -13.86 18.05
N HIS A 69 -13.69 -12.65 18.24
CA HIS A 69 -13.67 -11.60 17.25
C HIS A 69 -12.47 -10.69 17.51
N TRP A 70 -11.61 -10.54 16.51
CA TRP A 70 -10.54 -9.57 16.55
C TRP A 70 -11.09 -8.18 16.21
N GLY A 71 -10.62 -7.15 16.91
CA GLY A 71 -10.95 -5.76 16.62
C GLY A 71 -9.95 -4.80 17.25
N CYS A 72 -10.17 -3.50 17.07
CA CYS A 72 -9.36 -2.44 17.63
C CYS A 72 -10.23 -1.23 18.03
N GLN A 73 -9.80 -0.48 19.04
CA GLN A 73 -10.54 0.69 19.56
C GLN A 73 -10.06 2.02 18.96
N GLY A 74 -8.92 2.00 18.26
CA GLY A 74 -8.49 3.12 17.43
C GLY A 74 -8.41 2.72 15.95
N PRO A 75 -7.62 3.47 15.16
CA PRO A 75 -7.50 3.23 13.73
C PRO A 75 -7.08 1.80 13.40
N LEU A 76 -7.71 1.22 12.37
CA LEU A 76 -7.21 0.03 11.71
C LEU A 76 -5.94 0.40 10.94
N ILE A 77 -4.93 -0.45 10.99
CA ILE A 77 -3.66 -0.25 10.28
C ILE A 77 -3.48 -1.42 9.31
N ILE A 78 -3.30 -1.12 8.02
CA ILE A 78 -2.96 -2.12 7.00
C ILE A 78 -1.53 -1.90 6.54
N ASP A 79 -0.67 -2.91 6.67
CA ASP A 79 0.68 -2.88 6.11
C ASP A 79 0.67 -3.37 4.66
N ALA A 80 0.70 -2.42 3.73
CA ALA A 80 0.75 -2.67 2.29
C ALA A 80 2.14 -2.35 1.68
N ARG A 81 3.21 -2.34 2.50
CA ARG A 81 4.59 -2.25 1.99
C ARG A 81 4.96 -3.49 1.17
N ILE A 82 5.91 -3.37 0.26
CA ILE A 82 6.43 -4.51 -0.50
C ILE A 82 7.18 -5.48 0.43
N LYS A 83 6.90 -6.78 0.31
CA LYS A 83 7.60 -7.84 1.05
C LYS A 83 8.63 -8.54 0.15
N LEU A 84 9.66 -9.13 0.75
CA LEU A 84 10.77 -9.78 0.03
C LEU A 84 10.31 -10.86 -0.98
N HIS A 85 9.19 -11.53 -0.68
CA HIS A 85 8.63 -12.59 -1.52
C HIS A 85 7.67 -12.08 -2.61
N HIS A 86 7.37 -10.78 -2.65
CA HIS A 86 6.59 -10.21 -3.74
C HIS A 86 7.39 -10.23 -5.03
N ALA A 87 6.69 -10.38 -6.15
CA ALA A 87 7.30 -10.17 -7.45
C ALA A 87 7.85 -8.73 -7.53
N PRO A 88 9.01 -8.52 -8.16
CA PRO A 88 9.47 -7.18 -8.48
C PRO A 88 8.40 -6.40 -9.25
N PRO A 89 8.33 -5.08 -9.09
CA PRO A 89 7.41 -4.26 -9.87
C PRO A 89 7.69 -4.43 -11.37
N LEU A 90 6.64 -4.38 -12.19
CA LEU A 90 6.81 -4.27 -13.64
C LEU A 90 7.35 -2.88 -13.93
N VAL A 91 8.59 -2.82 -14.43
CA VAL A 91 9.25 -1.59 -14.85
C VAL A 91 9.34 -1.61 -16.36
N GLU A 92 8.88 -0.54 -17.00
CA GLU A 92 9.01 -0.39 -18.45
C GLU A 92 10.48 -0.23 -18.84
N ASP A 93 10.87 -0.84 -19.96
CA ASP A 93 12.19 -0.64 -20.53
C ASP A 93 12.24 0.76 -21.19
N PRO A 94 13.10 1.69 -20.72
CA PRO A 94 13.14 3.06 -21.24
C PRO A 94 13.42 3.15 -22.74
N ASP A 95 14.18 2.21 -23.30
CA ASP A 95 14.51 2.17 -24.72
C ASP A 95 13.33 1.67 -25.54
N VAL A 96 12.56 0.71 -25.01
CA VAL A 96 11.32 0.25 -25.62
C VAL A 96 10.26 1.35 -25.58
N THR A 97 10.04 1.99 -24.42
CA THR A 97 9.10 3.10 -24.26
C THR A 97 9.41 4.22 -25.27
N ARG A 98 10.68 4.66 -25.35
CA ARG A 98 11.10 5.69 -26.31
C ARG A 98 10.82 5.32 -27.76
N ARG A 99 11.01 4.05 -28.12
CA ARG A 99 10.73 3.56 -29.48
C ARG A 99 9.23 3.59 -29.78
N VAL A 100 8.38 3.20 -28.82
CA VAL A 100 6.92 3.25 -28.97
C VAL A 100 6.44 4.70 -29.06
N ASP A 101 6.92 5.59 -28.19
CA ASP A 101 6.59 7.02 -28.21
C ASP A 101 6.93 7.66 -29.57
N ALA A 102 8.07 7.30 -30.15
CA ALA A 102 8.46 7.78 -31.47
C ALA A 102 7.52 7.30 -32.59
N LEU A 103 6.86 6.15 -32.44
CA LEU A 103 5.84 5.66 -33.38
C LEU A 103 4.47 6.35 -33.18
N GLY A 104 4.20 6.87 -31.99
CA GLY A 104 3.01 7.67 -31.67
C GLY A 104 3.11 9.13 -32.11
N ALA A 105 4.29 9.61 -32.52
CA ALA A 105 4.48 11.00 -32.97
C ALA A 105 3.67 11.33 -34.24
N LYS A 106 3.33 12.62 -34.43
CA LYS A 106 2.55 13.09 -35.59
C LYS A 106 3.14 12.63 -36.92
N GLY A 107 2.32 11.96 -37.73
CA GLY A 107 2.71 11.43 -39.04
C GLY A 107 3.40 10.07 -39.01
N LYS A 108 3.42 9.38 -37.87
CA LYS A 108 3.97 8.02 -37.71
C LYS A 108 2.86 6.97 -37.62
N SER A 109 3.26 5.70 -37.67
CA SER A 109 2.36 4.56 -37.88
C SER A 109 1.34 4.33 -36.76
N LEU A 110 1.59 4.83 -35.55
CA LEU A 110 0.67 4.70 -34.41
C LEU A 110 0.03 6.04 -34.00
N PHE A 111 0.21 7.11 -34.79
CA PHE A 111 -0.32 8.43 -34.44
C PHE A 111 -1.85 8.40 -34.26
N GLY A 112 -2.32 8.82 -33.08
CA GLY A 112 -3.74 8.88 -32.73
C GLY A 112 -4.33 7.54 -32.26
N LEU A 113 -3.51 6.47 -32.18
CA LEU A 113 -3.88 5.18 -31.61
C LEU A 113 -3.24 4.93 -30.24
N VAL A 114 -2.03 5.46 -30.05
CA VAL A 114 -1.27 5.47 -28.79
C VAL A 114 -0.94 6.91 -28.39
#